data_AF-A0A0N8PSR8-F1
#
_entry.id   AF-A0A0N8PSR8-F1
#
_cell.length_a   1.000
_cell.length_b   1.000
_cell.length_c   1.000
_cell.angle_alpha   90.00
_cell.angle_beta   90.00
_cell.angle_gamma   90.00
#
_symmetry.space_group_name_H-M   'P 1'
#
loop_
_entity.id
_entity.type
_entity.pdbx_description
1 polymer ?
#
loop_
_entity_poly.entity_id
_entity_poly.type
_entity_poly.pdbx_seq_one_letter_code
_entity_poly.pdbx_strand_id
1 'polypeptide(L)' 'MRYLVGDTDEIRQRIREEILATTAEDFVALADALDQVADRGLVVVLGSQNALEAANAARPGWLEITRVM' A
#
# COMPACT_ATOMS: atom_id res chain seq x y z
N MET A 1 -11.89 -1.04 -23.60
CA MET A 1 -10.70 -0.97 -22.73
C MET A 1 -10.91 -1.79 -21.44
N ARG A 2 -11.30 -3.08 -21.55
CA ARG A 2 -11.51 -4.00 -20.39
C ARG A 2 -10.98 -5.40 -20.69
N TYR A 3 -11.07 -5.82 -21.95
CA TYR A 3 -10.48 -7.07 -22.44
C TYR A 3 -8.97 -7.19 -22.19
N LEU A 4 -8.22 -6.09 -22.21
CA LEU A 4 -6.76 -6.11 -22.02
C LEU A 4 -6.32 -6.34 -20.57
N VAL A 5 -7.21 -6.11 -19.59
CA VAL A 5 -6.92 -6.28 -18.15
C VAL A 5 -7.48 -7.61 -17.63
N GLY A 6 -8.25 -8.35 -18.44
CA GLY A 6 -8.83 -9.63 -18.05
C GLY A 6 -10.03 -9.53 -17.10
N ASP A 7 -10.62 -8.34 -16.93
CA ASP A 7 -11.82 -8.13 -16.12
C ASP A 7 -13.04 -8.76 -16.78
N THR A 8 -13.37 -9.99 -16.37
CA THR A 8 -14.58 -10.71 -16.81
C THR A 8 -15.78 -10.38 -15.94
N ASP A 9 -16.98 -10.70 -16.43
CA ASP A 9 -18.21 -10.50 -15.66
C ASP A 9 -18.31 -11.44 -14.45
N GLU A 10 -17.72 -12.63 -14.53
CA GLU A 10 -17.64 -13.58 -13.42
C GLU A 10 -16.78 -13.04 -12.27
N ILE A 11 -15.62 -12.45 -12.58
CA ILE A 11 -14.75 -11.82 -11.56
C ILE A 11 -15.51 -10.71 -10.85
N ARG A 12 -16.25 -9.89 -11.60
CA ARG A 12 -17.07 -8.81 -11.04
C ARG A 12 -18.20 -9.32 -10.15
N GLN A 13 -18.88 -10.38 -10.58
CA GLN A 13 -19.97 -10.96 -9.80
C GLN A 13 -19.45 -11.53 -8.47
N ARG A 14 -18.31 -12.23 -8.50
CA ARG A 14 -17.64 -12.72 -7.29
C ARG A 14 -17.27 -11.58 -6.34
N ILE A 15 -16.62 -10.52 -6.84
CA ILE A 15 -16.26 -9.36 -6.02
C ILE A 15 -17.51 -8.73 -5.36
N ARG A 16 -18.62 -8.62 -6.10
CA ARG A 16 -19.88 -8.10 -5.54
C ARG A 16 -20.38 -8.97 -4.39
N GLU A 17 -20.38 -10.28 -4.57
CA GLU A 17 -20.82 -11.23 -3.54
C GLU A 17 -19.92 -11.16 -2.30
N GLU A 18 -18.60 -11.10 -2.48
CA GLU A 18 -17.61 -10.93 -1.41
C GLU A 18 -17.80 -9.61 -0.63
N ILE A 19 -18.07 -8.49 -1.34
CA ILE A 19 -18.35 -7.19 -0.72
C ILE A 19 -19.65 -7.23 0.11
N LEU A 20 -20.71 -7.85 -0.42
CA LEU A 20 -22.00 -7.91 0.28
C LEU A 20 -22.00 -8.90 1.46
N ALA A 21 -21.12 -9.90 1.42
CA ALA A 21 -20.96 -10.90 2.47
C ALA A 21 -19.85 -10.55 3.48
N THR A 22 -19.21 -9.37 3.37
CA THR A 22 -18.12 -8.96 4.27
C THR A 22 -18.56 -8.94 5.73
N THR A 23 -17.76 -9.53 6.60
CA THR A 23 -17.99 -9.69 8.03
C THR A 23 -16.96 -8.92 8.85
N ALA A 24 -17.16 -8.86 10.17
CA ALA A 24 -16.17 -8.27 11.07
C ALA A 24 -14.84 -9.04 11.10
N GLU A 25 -14.85 -10.35 10.85
CA GLU A 25 -13.63 -11.17 10.79
C GLU A 25 -12.73 -10.75 9.63
N ASP A 26 -13.32 -10.37 8.49
CA ASP A 26 -12.57 -9.90 7.32
C ASP A 26 -11.81 -8.60 7.61
N PHE A 27 -12.32 -7.74 8.49
CA PHE A 27 -11.61 -6.53 8.94
C PHE A 27 -10.39 -6.87 9.80
N VAL A 28 -10.49 -7.87 10.66
CA VAL A 28 -9.36 -8.34 11.48
C VAL A 28 -8.30 -8.99 10.59
N ALA A 29 -8.72 -9.84 9.65
CA ALA A 29 -7.83 -10.45 8.69
C ALA A 29 -7.10 -9.40 7.81
N LEU A 30 -7.79 -8.32 7.43
CA LEU A 30 -7.17 -7.20 6.74
C LEU A 30 -6.18 -6.45 7.63
N ALA A 31 -6.48 -6.27 8.93
CA ALA A 31 -5.56 -5.63 9.87
C ALA A 31 -4.25 -6.43 10.01
N ASP A 32 -4.33 -7.76 10.10
CA ASP A 32 -3.15 -8.63 10.15
C ASP A 32 -2.28 -8.51 8.89
N ALA A 33 -2.91 -8.28 7.73
CA ALA A 33 -2.18 -8.00 6.49
C ALA A 33 -1.53 -6.60 6.50
N LEU A 34 -2.21 -5.60 7.07
CA LEU A 34 -1.69 -4.23 7.20
C LEU A 34 -0.51 -4.17 8.18
N ASP A 35 -0.52 -4.94 9.26
CA ASP A 35 0.60 -5.03 10.20
C ASP A 35 1.88 -5.52 9.53
N GLN A 36 1.76 -6.46 8.58
CA GLN A 36 2.91 -6.91 7.78
C GLN A 36 3.46 -5.81 6.86
N VAL A 37 2.57 -4.96 6.31
CA VAL A 37 2.97 -3.80 5.51
C VAL A 37 3.59 -2.72 6.38
N ALA A 38 3.13 -2.53 7.62
CA ALA A 38 3.74 -1.61 8.56
C ALA A 38 5.16 -2.04 8.96
N ASP A 39 5.40 -3.35 9.10
CA ASP A 39 6.71 -3.93 9.44
C ASP A 39 7.68 -3.90 8.24
N ARG A 40 7.22 -4.25 7.03
CA ARG A 40 8.09 -4.56 5.88
C ARG A 40 7.84 -3.73 4.64
N GLY A 41 6.90 -2.80 4.71
CA GLY A 41 6.52 -1.94 3.58
C GLY A 41 7.66 -1.06 3.13
N LEU A 42 7.74 -0.84 1.82
CA LEU A 42 8.67 0.12 1.23
C LEU A 42 8.15 1.53 1.49
N VAL A 43 8.96 2.34 2.18
CA VAL A 43 8.68 3.75 2.39
C VAL A 43 9.45 4.56 1.35
N VAL A 44 8.72 5.20 0.44
CA VAL A 44 9.28 6.07 -0.60
C VAL A 44 8.66 7.45 -0.49
N VAL A 45 9.49 8.49 -0.37
CA VAL A 45 9.06 9.88 -0.19
C VAL A 45 9.76 10.76 -1.22
N LEU A 46 8.97 11.57 -1.94
CA LEU A 46 9.48 12.63 -2.82
C LEU A 46 9.33 13.97 -2.09
N GLY A 47 10.43 14.71 -1.94
CA GLY A 47 10.42 16.00 -1.23
C GLY A 47 11.68 16.80 -1.47
N SER A 48 11.74 17.99 -0.87
CA SER A 48 12.94 18.81 -0.91
C SER A 48 14.07 18.16 -0.11
N GLN A 49 15.30 18.39 -0.53
CA GLN A 49 16.49 17.86 0.14
C GLN A 49 16.49 18.18 1.64
N ASN A 50 16.23 19.44 2.01
CA ASN A 50 16.21 19.87 3.42
C ASN A 50 15.18 19.10 4.26
N ALA A 51 14.02 18.78 3.70
CA ALA A 51 12.99 18.02 4.41
C ALA A 51 13.39 16.55 4.62
N LEU A 52 14.02 15.94 3.60
CA LEU A 52 14.52 14.56 3.68
C LEU A 52 15.70 14.44 4.64
N GLU A 53 16.61 15.42 4.65
CA GLU A 53 17.72 15.47 5.61
C GLU A 53 17.22 15.62 7.05
N ALA A 54 16.21 16.47 7.30
CA ALA A 54 15.58 16.60 8.62
C ALA A 54 14.91 15.29 9.07
N ALA A 55 14.24 14.58 8.16
CA ALA A 55 13.64 13.28 8.46
C ALA A 55 14.69 12.22 8.82
N ASN A 56 15.82 12.18 8.09
CA ASN A 56 16.94 11.29 8.41
C ASN A 56 17.68 11.70 9.69
N ALA A 57 17.70 12.99 10.06
CA ALA A 57 18.23 13.40 11.36
C ALA A 57 17.37 12.89 12.53
N ALA A 58 16.05 12.89 12.36
CA ALA A 58 15.11 12.34 13.36
C ALA A 58 15.12 10.81 13.41
N ARG A 59 15.37 10.15 12.27
CA ARG A 59 15.48 8.69 12.14
C ARG A 59 16.71 8.32 11.31
N PRO A 60 17.91 8.25 11.93
CA PRO A 60 19.15 7.98 11.22
C PRO A 60 19.11 6.68 10.42
N GLY A 61 19.49 6.75 9.14
CA GLY A 61 19.57 5.60 8.25
C GLY A 61 18.23 5.04 7.77
N TRP A 62 17.12 5.76 7.99
CA TRP A 62 15.79 5.28 7.60
C TRP A 62 15.49 5.43 6.11
N LEU A 63 15.88 6.55 5.48
CA LEU A 63 15.65 6.81 4.06
C LEU A 63 16.97 6.88 3.28
N GLU A 64 17.04 6.17 2.16
CA GLU A 64 18.10 6.36 1.17
C GLU A 64 17.74 7.53 0.23
N ILE A 65 18.54 8.60 0.26
CA ILE A 65 18.26 9.79 -0.54
C ILE A 65 18.84 9.62 -1.94
N THR A 66 17.96 9.40 -2.92
CA THR A 66 18.32 9.45 -4.35
C THR A 66 17.92 10.80 -4.94
N ARG A 67 18.88 11.54 -5.51
CA ARG A 67 18.60 12.81 -6.20
C ARG A 67 18.09 12.51 -7.61
N VAL A 68 16.85 12.93 -7.87
CA VAL A 68 16.24 13.00 -9.20
C VAL A 68 16.30 14.46 -9.65
N MET A 69 16.65 14.70 -10.92
CA MET A 69 17.10 15.99 -11.51
C MET A 69 16.43 17.26 -10.97
#